data_AF-A0A8T0QYV0-F1
#
_entry.id   AF-A0A8T0QYV0-F1
#
_cell.length_a   1.000
_cell.length_b   1.000
_cell.length_c   1.000
_cell.angle_alpha   90.00
_cell.angle_beta   90.00
_cell.angle_gamma   90.00
#
_symmetry.space_group_name_H-M   'P 1'
#
loop_
_entity.id
_entity.type
_entity.pdbx_description
1 polymer ?
#
loop_
_entity_poly.entity_id
_entity_poly.type
_entity_poly.pdbx_seq_one_letter_code
_entity_poly.pdbx_strand_id
1 'polypeptide(L)'
;MLVPINMSVEEAEVLASDFGCIVGSFPFTYLGLHLGLSKPKIADFLPLVSRCERRLICTSTLLSQAGRLQLTNSVFSALPTFFMCTFKLHKTVIKQVDKYKKQCLGRVQI
;
A
#
# COMPACT_ATOMS: atom_id res chain seq x y z
N MET A 1 8.17 6.00 19.10
CA MET A 1 6.76 6.45 19.18
C MET A 1 5.93 5.25 19.55
N LEU A 2 5.22 5.33 20.67
CA LEU A 2 4.30 4.32 21.15
C LEU A 2 2.89 4.74 20.79
N VAL A 3 2.14 3.93 20.05
CA VAL A 3 0.75 4.25 19.66
C VAL A 3 -0.18 3.29 20.40
N PRO A 4 -0.88 3.75 21.46
CA PRO A 4 -1.70 2.88 22.29
C PRO A 4 -2.98 2.47 21.55
N ILE A 5 -3.42 1.23 21.78
CA ILE A 5 -4.71 0.71 21.31
C ILE A 5 -5.42 0.13 22.52
N ASN A 6 -6.64 0.62 22.80
CA ASN A 6 -7.48 0.13 23.89
C ASN A 6 -6.80 0.18 25.27
N MET A 7 -6.20 1.32 25.60
CA MET A 7 -5.45 1.60 26.84
C MET A 7 -5.80 3.01 27.31
N SER A 8 -5.72 3.28 28.63
CA SER A 8 -5.91 4.63 29.15
C SER A 8 -4.73 5.55 28.80
N VAL A 9 -4.92 6.87 28.89
CA VAL A 9 -3.85 7.83 28.56
C VAL A 9 -2.72 7.73 29.58
N GLU A 10 -3.07 7.54 30.86
CA GLU A 10 -2.13 7.45 31.97
C GLU A 10 -1.23 6.21 31.84
N GLU A 11 -1.81 5.05 31.51
CA GLU A 11 -1.05 3.82 31.26
C GLU A 11 -0.11 3.97 30.07
N ALA A 12 -0.56 4.63 29.00
CA ALA A 12 0.25 4.86 27.81
C ALA A 12 1.43 5.81 28.08
N GLU A 13 1.25 6.81 28.93
CA GLU A 13 2.30 7.77 29.32
C GLU A 13 3.37 7.11 30.19
N VAL A 14 2.97 6.31 31.19
CA VAL A 14 3.90 5.54 32.03
C VAL A 14 4.74 4.62 31.16
N LEU A 15 4.09 3.84 30.29
CA LEU A 15 4.78 2.90 29.40
C LEU A 15 5.72 3.63 28.42
N ALA A 16 5.28 4.76 27.87
CA ALA A 16 6.09 5.57 26.98
C ALA A 16 7.32 6.14 27.70
N SER A 17 7.17 6.59 28.95
CA SER A 17 8.29 7.05 29.79
C SER A 17 9.30 5.93 30.05
N ASP A 18 8.84 4.74 30.44
CA ASP A 18 9.70 3.59 30.72
C ASP A 18 10.52 3.15 29.50
N PHE A 19 9.94 3.23 28.31
CA PHE A 19 10.61 2.93 27.04
C PHE A 19 11.29 4.13 26.37
N GLY A 20 11.29 5.32 26.99
CA GLY A 20 11.84 6.55 26.40
C GLY A 20 11.20 6.95 25.06
N CYS A 21 9.92 6.62 24.87
CA CYS A 21 9.15 6.86 23.66
C CYS A 21 8.22 8.08 23.79
N ILE A 22 7.89 8.71 22.67
CA ILE A 22 6.77 9.66 22.60
C ILE A 22 5.44 8.91 22.40
N VAL A 23 4.37 9.35 23.06
CA VAL A 23 3.01 8.85 22.82
C VAL A 23 2.49 9.40 21.50
N GLY A 24 1.96 8.52 20.66
CA GLY A 24 1.42 8.82 19.35
C GLY A 24 -0.09 8.61 19.28
N SER A 25 -0.71 9.09 18.20
CA SER A 25 -2.15 8.95 17.97
C SER A 25 -2.46 8.47 16.54
N PHE A 26 -3.66 7.91 16.37
CA PHE A 26 -4.20 7.55 15.06
C PHE A 26 -5.03 8.70 14.46
N PRO A 27 -5.13 8.80 13.13
CA PRO A 27 -4.37 8.03 12.13
C PRO A 27 -2.95 8.58 11.93
N PHE A 28 -2.00 7.72 11.59
CA PHE A 28 -0.61 8.12 11.27
C PHE A 28 -0.07 7.38 10.05
N THR A 29 1.02 7.86 9.47
CA THR A 29 1.65 7.22 8.30
C THR A 29 2.84 6.37 8.72
N TYR A 30 2.82 5.09 8.37
CA TYR A 30 3.92 4.15 8.56
C TYR A 30 4.35 3.56 7.23
N LEU A 31 5.61 3.76 6.84
CA LEU A 31 6.15 3.30 5.54
C LEU A 31 5.31 3.73 4.32
N GLY A 32 4.66 4.89 4.41
CA GLY A 32 3.77 5.42 3.37
C GLY A 32 2.35 4.83 3.36
N LEU A 33 1.99 4.02 4.35
CA LEU A 33 0.64 3.50 4.57
C LEU A 33 -0.04 4.29 5.70
N HIS A 34 -1.29 4.70 5.49
CA HIS A 34 -2.08 5.38 6.50
C HIS A 34 -2.70 4.34 7.44
N LEU A 35 -2.16 4.23 8.64
CA LEU A 35 -2.67 3.34 9.68
C LEU A 35 -3.74 4.07 10.48
N GLY A 36 -4.90 3.44 10.60
CA GLY A 36 -6.03 3.91 11.38
C GLY A 36 -6.71 2.76 12.09
N LEU A 37 -7.59 3.09 13.02
CA LEU A 37 -8.35 2.10 13.80
C LEU A 37 -9.54 1.54 13.01
N SER A 38 -10.01 2.27 12.00
CA SER A 38 -11.14 1.87 11.16
C SER A 38 -10.68 1.02 9.97
N LYS A 39 -11.58 0.15 9.50
CA LYS A 39 -11.37 -0.61 8.26
C LYS A 39 -11.19 0.34 7.07
N PRO A 40 -10.12 0.18 6.26
CA PRO A 40 -9.88 1.03 5.09
C PRO A 40 -11.02 0.96 4.07
N LYS A 41 -11.43 2.12 3.57
CA LYS A 41 -12.38 2.29 2.47
C LYS A 41 -11.65 2.23 1.13
N ILE A 42 -12.40 2.15 0.04
CA ILE A 42 -11.84 2.13 -1.33
C ILE A 42 -10.98 3.38 -1.59
N ALA A 43 -11.41 4.54 -1.10
CA ALA A 43 -10.70 5.81 -1.24
C ALA A 43 -9.28 5.78 -0.64
N ASP A 44 -9.07 5.02 0.43
CA ASP A 44 -7.76 4.93 1.10
C ASP A 44 -6.73 4.17 0.26
N PHE A 45 -7.16 3.43 -0.76
CA PHE A 45 -6.30 2.75 -1.72
C PHE A 45 -6.00 3.57 -2.99
N LEU A 46 -6.53 4.79 -3.11
CA LEU A 46 -6.21 5.69 -4.23
C LEU A 46 -4.70 5.90 -4.41
N PRO A 47 -3.87 6.08 -3.36
CA PRO A 47 -2.43 6.21 -3.52
C PRO A 47 -1.77 5.02 -4.22
N LEU A 48 -2.25 3.79 -3.96
CA LEU A 48 -1.78 2.58 -4.63
C LEU A 48 -2.14 2.62 -6.12
N VAL A 49 -3.42 2.92 -6.42
CA VAL A 49 -3.93 2.97 -7.80
C VAL A 49 -3.17 4.03 -8.61
N SER A 50 -3.03 5.24 -8.08
CA SER A 50 -2.31 6.32 -8.76
C SER A 50 -0.82 6.01 -8.95
N ARG A 51 -0.17 5.33 -8.00
CA ARG A 51 1.22 4.88 -8.17
C ARG A 51 1.35 3.86 -9.30
N CYS A 52 0.46 2.87 -9.35
CA CYS A 52 0.43 1.89 -10.43
C CYS A 52 0.19 2.55 -11.80
N GLU A 53 -0.80 3.44 -11.89
CA GLU A 53 -1.12 4.16 -13.13
C GLU A 53 0.07 4.99 -13.64
N ARG A 54 0.70 5.79 -12.76
CA ARG A 54 1.87 6.60 -13.13
C ARG A 54 3.01 5.72 -13.64
N ARG A 55 3.30 4.60 -12.95
CA ARG A 55 4.35 3.67 -13.40
C ARG A 55 4.00 3.06 -14.75
N LEU A 56 2.76 2.67 -14.97
CA LEU A 56 2.29 2.12 -16.24
C LEU A 56 2.53 3.12 -17.39
N ILE A 57 2.06 4.35 -17.25
CA ILE A 57 2.13 5.38 -18.29
C ILE A 57 3.59 5.76 -18.58
N CYS A 58 4.40 5.98 -17.54
CA CYS A 58 5.76 6.50 -17.72
C CYS A 58 6.76 5.45 -18.21
N THR A 59 6.52 4.15 -17.97
CA THR A 59 7.55 3.12 -18.23
C THR A 59 7.12 2.09 -19.26
N SER A 60 5.84 1.68 -19.33
CA SER A 60 5.46 0.56 -20.20
C SER A 60 5.66 0.85 -21.69
N THR A 61 5.51 2.10 -22.12
CA THR A 61 5.66 2.52 -23.53
C THR A 61 7.12 2.54 -23.99
N LEU A 62 8.07 2.68 -23.07
CA LEU A 62 9.50 2.77 -23.36
C LEU A 62 10.21 1.41 -23.28
N LEU A 63 9.51 0.36 -22.83
CA LEU A 63 10.10 -0.94 -22.54
C LEU A 63 9.77 -1.97 -23.62
N SER A 64 10.76 -2.83 -23.89
CA SER A 64 10.58 -4.06 -24.67
C SER A 64 9.59 -5.02 -23.97
N GLN A 65 9.11 -6.06 -24.67
CA GLN A 65 8.23 -7.06 -24.07
C GLN A 65 8.85 -7.70 -22.81
N ALA A 66 10.15 -8.01 -22.84
CA ALA A 66 10.88 -8.54 -21.70
C ALA A 66 10.94 -7.52 -20.55
N GLY A 67 11.20 -6.24 -20.85
CA GLY A 67 11.17 -5.16 -19.86
C GLY A 67 9.80 -4.97 -19.21
N ARG A 68 8.72 -5.08 -19.97
CA ARG A 68 7.34 -5.00 -19.46
C ARG A 68 6.97 -6.19 -18.57
N LEU A 69 7.46 -7.38 -18.90
CA LEU A 69 7.32 -8.56 -18.03
C LEU A 69 8.06 -8.35 -16.71
N GLN A 70 9.30 -7.89 -16.77
CA GLN A 70 10.09 -7.60 -15.57
C GLN A 70 9.45 -6.52 -14.69
N LEU A 71 8.92 -5.46 -15.30
CA LEU A 71 8.16 -4.42 -14.60
C LEU A 71 6.92 -4.98 -13.90
N THR A 72 6.20 -5.89 -14.55
CA THR A 72 5.01 -6.55 -13.98
C THR A 72 5.34 -7.38 -12.75
N ASN A 73 6.46 -8.11 -12.79
CA ASN A 73 6.90 -8.92 -11.66
C ASN A 73 7.47 -8.07 -10.53
N SER A 74 8.33 -7.10 -10.83
CA SER A 74 9.03 -6.29 -9.82
C SER A 74 8.18 -5.20 -9.20
N VAL A 75 7.27 -4.57 -9.95
CA VAL A 75 6.51 -3.40 -9.48
C VAL A 75 5.04 -3.74 -9.26
N PHE A 76 4.35 -4.23 -10.31
CA PHE A 76 2.91 -4.45 -10.23
C PHE A 76 2.52 -5.67 -9.38
N SER A 77 3.45 -6.57 -9.08
CA SER A 77 3.22 -7.64 -8.09
C SER A 77 3.69 -7.23 -6.69
N ALA A 78 4.80 -6.50 -6.56
CA ALA A 78 5.32 -6.10 -5.25
C ALA A 78 4.49 -5.01 -4.56
N LEU A 79 4.05 -3.97 -5.29
CA LEU A 79 3.29 -2.86 -4.70
C LEU A 79 1.96 -3.31 -4.05
N PRO A 80 1.10 -4.10 -4.73
CA PRO A 80 -0.10 -4.63 -4.09
C PRO A 80 0.23 -5.58 -2.96
N THR A 81 1.29 -6.39 -3.08
CA THR A 81 1.73 -7.31 -2.01
C THR A 81 2.09 -6.54 -0.74
N PHE A 82 2.83 -5.45 -0.86
CA PHE A 82 3.15 -4.57 0.27
C PHE A 82 1.89 -4.05 0.97
N PHE A 83 0.87 -3.61 0.22
CA PHE A 83 -0.41 -3.20 0.80
C PHE A 83 -1.18 -4.38 1.41
N MET A 84 -1.11 -5.57 0.82
CA MET A 84 -1.78 -6.78 1.34
C MET A 84 -1.19 -7.27 2.66
N CYS A 85 0.09 -7.01 2.92
CA CYS A 85 0.72 -7.33 4.20
C CYS A 85 0.10 -6.56 5.38
N THR A 86 -0.50 -5.40 5.13
CA THR A 86 -1.07 -4.52 6.17
C THR A 86 -2.60 -4.46 6.10
N PHE A 87 -3.18 -4.47 4.90
CA PHE A 87 -4.60 -4.26 4.68
C PHE A 87 -5.22 -5.36 3.83
N LYS A 88 -6.46 -5.72 4.15
CA LYS A 88 -7.29 -6.52 3.24
C LYS A 88 -7.75 -5.65 2.07
N LEU A 89 -7.17 -5.85 0.89
CA LEU A 89 -7.51 -5.10 -0.31
C LEU A 89 -8.99 -5.28 -0.71
N HIS A 90 -9.61 -4.18 -1.16
CA HIS A 90 -10.96 -4.23 -1.72
C HIS A 90 -10.94 -4.91 -3.10
N LYS A 91 -11.98 -5.70 -3.42
CA LYS A 91 -12.07 -6.42 -4.71
C LYS A 91 -11.93 -5.49 -5.92
N THR A 92 -12.48 -4.28 -5.85
CA THR A 92 -12.35 -3.27 -6.92
C THR A 92 -10.89 -2.85 -7.15
N VAL A 93 -10.11 -2.71 -6.07
CA VAL A 93 -8.68 -2.31 -6.16
C VAL A 93 -7.87 -3.43 -6.79
N ILE A 94 -8.11 -4.69 -6.38
CA ILE A 94 -7.47 -5.87 -6.97
C ILE A 94 -7.75 -5.91 -8.48
N LYS A 95 -9.03 -5.79 -8.89
CA LYS A 95 -9.41 -5.76 -10.31
C LYS A 95 -8.70 -4.65 -11.08
N GLN A 96 -8.54 -3.48 -10.48
CA GLN A 96 -7.87 -2.35 -11.12
C GLN A 96 -6.36 -2.60 -11.29
N VAL A 97 -5.71 -3.17 -10.27
CA VAL A 97 -4.30 -3.60 -10.36
C VAL A 97 -4.11 -4.66 -11.44
N ASP A 98 -4.99 -5.67 -11.49
CA ASP A 98 -4.92 -6.72 -12.52
C ASP A 98 -5.11 -6.15 -13.93
N LYS A 99 -5.96 -5.13 -14.09
CA LYS A 99 -6.11 -4.39 -15.34
C LYS A 99 -4.78 -3.73 -15.75
N TYR A 100 -4.06 -3.11 -14.81
CA TYR A 100 -2.74 -2.53 -15.10
C TYR A 100 -1.70 -3.58 -15.48
N LYS A 101 -1.68 -4.75 -14.82
CA LYS A 101 -0.79 -5.87 -15.19
C LYS A 101 -1.05 -6.33 -16.63
N LYS A 102 -2.32 -6.55 -16.98
CA LYS A 102 -2.74 -6.96 -18.34
C LYS A 102 -2.39 -5.90 -19.39
N GLN A 103 -2.60 -4.62 -19.07
CA GLN A 103 -2.25 -3.52 -19.97
C GLN A 103 -0.74 -3.43 -20.19
N CYS A 104 0.06 -3.62 -19.14
CA CYS A 104 1.52 -3.60 -19.22
C CYS A 104 2.06 -4.74 -20.11
N LEU A 105 1.52 -5.95 -20.02
CA LEU A 105 1.99 -7.08 -20.80
C LEU A 105 1.54 -7.04 -22.28
N GLY A 106 0.62 -6.14 -22.63
CA GLY A 106 -0.13 -6.23 -23.89
C GLY A 106 -1.11 -7.41 -23.84
N ARG A 107 -2.02 -7.54 -24.81
CA ARG A 107 -3.07 -8.57 -24.85
C ARG A 107 -2.53 -10.00 -25.07
N VAL A 108 -1.68 -10.50 -24.19
CA VAL A 108 -1.28 -11.90 -24.15
C VAL A 108 -2.01 -12.52 -22.96
N GLN A 109 -3.17 -13.12 -23.26
CA GLN A 109 -3.73 -14.13 -22.38
C GLN A 109 -2.76 -15.30 -22.36
N ILE A 110 -2.30 -15.65 -21.16
CA ILE A 110 -1.91 -17.02 -20.83
C ILE A 110 -3.02 -17.54 -19.93
#